data_AF-A0A4S2ANL6-F1
#
_entry.id   AF-A0A4S2ANL6-F1
#
_cell.length_a   1.000
_cell.length_b   1.000
_cell.length_c   1.000
_cell.angle_alpha   90.00
_cell.angle_beta   90.00
_cell.angle_gamma   90.00
#
_symmetry.space_group_name_H-M   'P 1'
#
loop_
_entity.id
_entity.type
_entity.pdbx_description
1 polymer ?
#
loop_
_entity_poly.entity_id
_entity_poly.type
_entity_poly.pdbx_seq_one_letter_code
_entity_poly.pdbx_strand_id
1 'polypeptide(L)'
;MNNKSFLGMLLIAFLAVAGLTACSDDGDNLTSIAETEWYGSHVVSTTTNEGVKKVHTAILGFIFSEDGTSCTVETGIETLVSANRVTKYVNYSPLTHSVTLTESPNSSTIEYYGVIEGESMQVQRCVDGKLSDEVIKLEKIK
;
A
#
# COMPACT_ATOMS: atom_id res chain seq x y z
N MET A 1 14.17 -72.39 27.41
CA MET A 1 15.28 -71.61 26.83
C MET A 1 14.66 -70.44 26.08
N ASN A 2 14.84 -69.22 26.61
CA ASN A 2 14.84 -67.87 26.00
C ASN A 2 14.13 -67.69 24.64
N ASN A 3 13.29 -66.67 24.37
CA ASN A 3 13.46 -65.26 24.65
C ASN A 3 12.16 -64.48 24.29
N LYS A 4 11.81 -63.52 25.14
CA LYS A 4 11.65 -62.08 24.84
C LYS A 4 11.13 -61.72 23.43
N SER A 5 9.98 -61.05 23.33
CA SER A 5 9.87 -59.60 23.61
C SER A 5 8.49 -59.13 23.12
N PHE A 6 7.62 -58.84 24.08
CA PHE A 6 6.34 -58.18 23.88
C PHE A 6 6.57 -56.69 24.14
N LEU A 7 7.07 -55.94 23.15
CA LEU A 7 7.14 -54.48 23.24
C LEU A 7 7.45 -53.90 21.85
N GLY A 8 6.58 -53.00 21.40
CA GLY A 8 6.82 -52.19 20.19
C GLY A 8 5.86 -52.46 19.04
N MET A 9 4.58 -52.65 19.33
CA MET A 9 3.52 -52.27 18.39
C MET A 9 3.74 -50.80 18.01
N LEU A 10 3.73 -50.52 16.70
CA LEU A 10 3.62 -49.20 16.02
C LEU A 10 4.85 -48.82 15.17
N LEU A 11 4.86 -49.26 13.91
CA LEU A 11 5.09 -48.36 12.76
C LEU A 11 4.65 -49.07 11.49
N ILE A 12 3.46 -48.70 11.01
CA ILE A 12 2.87 -49.18 9.75
C ILE A 12 3.28 -48.24 8.61
N ALA A 13 3.59 -48.86 7.48
CA ALA A 13 3.47 -48.41 6.09
C ALA A 13 4.44 -47.32 5.58
N PHE A 14 5.31 -47.62 4.60
CA PHE A 14 5.04 -47.86 3.17
C PHE A 14 4.49 -46.63 2.45
N LEU A 15 5.31 -45.96 1.63
CA LEU A 15 5.29 -46.06 0.16
C LEU A 15 6.13 -44.95 -0.49
N ALA A 16 6.92 -45.37 -1.47
CA ALA A 16 7.66 -44.54 -2.38
C ALA A 16 6.74 -43.78 -3.35
N VAL A 17 7.07 -42.52 -3.64
CA VAL A 17 6.88 -41.91 -4.97
C VAL A 17 8.06 -40.96 -5.20
N ALA A 18 8.93 -41.32 -6.14
CA ALA A 18 9.78 -40.35 -6.82
C ALA A 18 8.95 -39.72 -7.94
N GLY A 19 9.00 -38.40 -8.07
CA GLY A 19 8.41 -37.73 -9.23
C GLY A 19 8.18 -36.24 -9.05
N LEU A 20 8.79 -35.48 -9.97
CA LEU A 20 8.49 -34.12 -10.40
C LEU A 20 9.13 -32.97 -9.61
N THR A 21 10.21 -32.50 -10.24
CA THR A 21 10.52 -31.08 -10.44
C THR A 21 9.32 -30.16 -10.25
N ALA A 22 9.46 -29.20 -9.34
CA ALA A 22 9.07 -27.83 -9.59
C ALA A 22 9.77 -26.98 -8.54
N CYS A 23 10.72 -26.15 -8.97
CA CYS A 23 10.75 -24.80 -8.42
C CYS A 23 9.32 -24.30 -8.55
N SER A 24 8.57 -24.22 -7.45
CA SER A 24 7.35 -23.44 -7.44
C SER A 24 7.81 -21.98 -7.32
N ASP A 25 8.40 -21.52 -8.41
CA ASP A 25 8.45 -20.13 -8.82
C ASP A 25 7.06 -19.82 -9.34
N ASP A 26 6.11 -19.59 -8.42
CA ASP A 26 4.77 -19.07 -8.67
C ASP A 26 4.02 -19.00 -7.33
N GLY A 27 3.80 -17.78 -6.84
CA GLY A 27 3.08 -17.50 -5.61
C GLY A 27 3.70 -16.30 -4.91
N ASP A 28 3.55 -15.09 -5.41
CA ASP A 28 2.34 -14.52 -5.96
C ASP A 28 2.77 -13.36 -6.87
N ASN A 29 2.10 -13.17 -7.99
CA ASN A 29 2.18 -11.92 -8.74
C ASN A 29 1.40 -10.83 -7.96
N LEU A 30 1.77 -10.62 -6.69
CA LEU A 30 1.30 -9.53 -5.87
C LEU A 30 1.74 -8.28 -6.59
N THR A 31 0.78 -7.56 -7.16
CA THR A 31 1.00 -6.29 -7.84
C THR A 31 1.95 -5.46 -6.98
N SER A 32 3.19 -5.27 -7.42
CA SER A 32 4.15 -4.48 -6.65
C SER A 32 3.73 -3.02 -6.73
N ILE A 33 3.72 -2.32 -5.58
CA ILE A 33 3.55 -0.87 -5.55
C ILE A 33 4.84 -0.13 -5.93
N ALA A 34 5.98 -0.84 -5.94
CA ALA A 34 7.28 -0.27 -6.26
C ALA A 34 7.31 0.32 -7.67
N GLU A 35 8.06 1.41 -7.84
CA GLU A 35 8.23 2.11 -9.12
C GLU A 35 6.94 2.66 -9.76
N THR A 36 5.82 2.68 -9.04
CA THR A 36 4.56 3.21 -9.56
C THR A 36 4.39 4.69 -9.24
N GLU A 37 3.67 5.38 -10.14
CA GLU A 37 3.32 6.79 -10.00
C GLU A 37 1.81 6.97 -10.16
N TRP A 38 1.19 7.64 -9.19
CA TRP A 38 -0.27 7.84 -9.13
C TRP A 38 -0.60 9.31 -8.97
N TYR A 39 -1.51 9.81 -9.80
CA TYR A 39 -1.87 11.23 -9.78
C TYR A 39 -3.37 11.46 -9.94
N GLY A 40 -3.85 12.52 -9.31
CA GLY A 40 -5.23 12.96 -9.44
C GLY A 40 -5.41 14.37 -8.89
N SER A 41 -6.65 14.84 -8.97
CA SER A 41 -7.02 16.19 -8.53
C SER A 41 -8.31 16.18 -7.73
N HIS A 42 -8.41 17.10 -6.77
CA HIS A 42 -9.61 17.30 -5.97
C HIS A 42 -9.87 18.79 -5.73
N VAL A 43 -11.08 19.11 -5.28
CA VAL A 43 -11.51 20.49 -5.07
C VAL A 43 -11.20 20.92 -3.65
N VAL A 44 -10.38 21.96 -3.49
CA VAL A 44 -10.07 22.53 -2.18
C VAL A 44 -10.64 23.94 -2.06
N SER A 45 -10.97 24.33 -0.83
CA SER A 45 -11.43 25.67 -0.53
C SER A 45 -10.45 26.39 0.39
N THR A 46 -10.09 27.62 0.04
CA THR A 46 -9.34 28.53 0.91
C THR A 46 -10.23 29.67 1.36
N THR A 47 -9.91 30.26 2.51
CA THR A 47 -10.59 31.46 3.00
C THR A 47 -9.57 32.58 3.06
N THR A 48 -9.85 33.71 2.39
CA THR A 48 -8.98 34.89 2.48
C THR A 48 -9.05 35.50 3.87
N ASN A 49 -8.10 36.39 4.18
CA ASN A 49 -8.12 37.18 5.43
C ASN A 49 -9.39 38.04 5.57
N GLU A 50 -10.09 38.31 4.47
CA GLU A 50 -11.36 39.05 4.40
C GLU A 50 -12.59 38.14 4.55
N GLY A 51 -12.40 36.84 4.81
CA GLY A 51 -13.48 35.87 4.97
C GLY A 51 -14.09 35.36 3.66
N VAL A 52 -13.50 35.69 2.51
CA VAL A 52 -14.01 35.26 1.20
C VAL A 52 -13.53 33.84 0.92
N LYS A 53 -14.47 32.92 0.69
CA LYS A 53 -14.18 31.55 0.26
C LYS A 53 -13.80 31.54 -1.22
N LYS A 54 -12.63 30.99 -1.54
CA LYS A 54 -12.17 30.70 -2.90
C LYS A 54 -12.04 29.20 -3.10
N VAL A 55 -12.40 28.73 -4.29
CA VAL A 55 -12.33 27.32 -4.68
C VAL A 55 -11.17 27.15 -5.65
N HIS A 56 -10.39 26.10 -5.46
CA HIS A 56 -9.24 25.76 -6.30
C HIS A 56 -9.23 24.26 -6.63
N THR A 57 -8.52 23.92 -7.69
CA THR A 57 -8.12 22.54 -7.98
C THR A 57 -6.79 22.26 -7.30
N ALA A 58 -6.76 21.27 -6.41
CA ALA A 58 -5.54 20.73 -5.83
C ALA A 58 -5.12 19.46 -6.55
N ILE A 59 -3.82 19.29 -6.70
CA ILE A 59 -3.20 18.06 -7.23
C ILE A 59 -2.68 17.21 -6.07
N LEU A 60 -2.77 15.89 -6.22
CA LEU A 60 -2.16 14.90 -5.33
C LEU A 60 -1.43 13.88 -6.18
N GLY A 61 -0.17 13.62 -5.84
CA GLY A 61 0.70 12.67 -6.52
C GLY A 61 1.44 11.79 -5.53
N PHE A 62 1.53 10.49 -5.81
CA PHE A 62 2.31 9.52 -5.04
C PHE A 62 3.34 8.85 -5.97
N ILE A 63 4.62 9.03 -5.65
CA ILE A 63 5.74 8.48 -6.41
C ILE A 63 6.45 7.46 -5.50
N PHE A 64 6.25 6.17 -5.77
CA PHE A 64 6.79 5.10 -4.95
C PHE A 64 8.25 4.77 -5.30
N SER A 65 9.06 4.45 -4.29
CA SER A 65 10.46 4.05 -4.49
C SER A 65 10.60 2.70 -5.19
N GLU A 66 11.80 2.42 -5.70
CA GLU A 66 12.16 1.15 -6.37
C GLU A 66 11.99 -0.08 -5.46
N ASP A 67 12.15 0.09 -4.15
CA ASP A 67 11.94 -0.96 -3.16
C ASP A 67 10.51 -0.97 -2.58
N GLY A 68 9.66 0.00 -2.97
CA GLY A 68 8.29 0.16 -2.46
C GLY A 68 8.19 0.52 -0.98
N THR A 69 9.29 0.86 -0.29
CA THR A 69 9.29 1.14 1.16
C THR A 69 9.02 2.61 1.49
N SER A 70 9.13 3.49 0.51
CA SER A 70 8.90 4.93 0.66
C SER A 70 8.11 5.51 -0.52
N CYS A 71 7.50 6.66 -0.28
CA CYS A 71 6.71 7.38 -1.27
C CYS A 71 6.97 8.88 -1.14
N THR A 72 7.25 9.55 -2.25
CA THR A 72 7.21 11.00 -2.32
C THR A 72 5.77 11.43 -2.60
N VAL A 73 5.16 12.07 -1.60
CA VAL A 73 3.86 12.70 -1.72
C VAL A 73 4.04 14.11 -2.27
N GLU A 74 3.48 14.36 -3.44
CA GLU A 74 3.43 15.67 -4.08
C GLU A 74 2.02 16.25 -3.95
N THR A 75 1.92 17.47 -3.42
CA THR A 75 0.66 18.18 -3.27
C THR A 75 0.81 19.59 -3.79
N GLY A 76 -0.20 20.13 -4.45
CA GLY A 76 -0.14 21.49 -4.96
C GLY A 76 -1.51 22.05 -5.22
N ILE A 77 -1.59 23.36 -5.44
CA ILE A 77 -2.79 23.99 -5.98
C ILE A 77 -2.43 24.44 -7.39
N GLU A 78 -3.17 23.96 -8.39
CA GLU A 78 -2.88 24.17 -9.81
C GLU A 78 -2.69 25.66 -10.14
N THR A 79 -3.49 26.53 -9.51
CA THR A 79 -3.44 27.98 -9.72
C THR A 79 -2.34 28.71 -8.96
N LEU A 80 -1.58 28.04 -8.08
CA LEU A 80 -0.64 28.67 -7.14
C LEU A 80 0.84 28.31 -7.37
N VAL A 81 1.16 27.60 -8.45
CA VAL A 81 2.52 27.36 -9.01
C VAL A 81 3.49 26.58 -8.09
N SER A 82 3.21 26.41 -6.80
CA SER A 82 4.04 25.61 -5.89
C SER A 82 3.43 24.23 -5.59
N ALA A 83 4.24 23.19 -5.83
CA ALA A 83 4.00 21.85 -5.31
C ALA A 83 4.90 21.61 -4.09
N ASN A 84 4.31 21.17 -2.98
CA ASN A 84 5.01 20.68 -1.81
C ASN A 84 5.28 19.20 -1.99
N ARG A 85 6.52 18.78 -1.70
CA ARG A 85 6.95 17.39 -1.77
C ARG A 85 7.41 16.94 -0.39
N VAL A 86 6.87 15.82 0.08
CA VAL A 86 7.25 15.22 1.37
C VAL A 86 7.40 13.71 1.20
N THR A 87 8.48 13.15 1.71
CA THR A 87 8.69 11.70 1.71
C THR A 87 7.99 11.06 2.91
N LYS A 88 7.34 9.93 2.67
CA LYS A 88 6.64 9.11 3.67
C LYS A 88 7.10 7.67 3.58
N TYR A 89 6.92 6.95 4.68
CA TYR A 89 7.12 5.51 4.71
C TYR A 89 5.86 4.81 4.23
N VAL A 90 6.06 3.72 3.49
CA VAL A 90 4.99 2.95 2.88
C VAL A 90 4.88 1.63 3.62
N ASN A 91 3.66 1.31 4.03
CA ASN A 91 3.27 -0.05 4.35
C ASN A 91 2.18 -0.46 3.36
N TYR A 92 2.57 -1.31 2.41
CA TYR A 92 1.72 -1.86 1.38
C TYR A 92 1.39 -3.31 1.71
N SER A 93 0.10 -3.62 1.77
CA SER A 93 -0.40 -4.98 1.91
C SER A 93 -0.92 -5.44 0.54
N PRO A 94 -0.19 -6.33 -0.16
CA PRO A 94 -0.62 -6.73 -1.48
C PRO A 94 -1.85 -7.65 -1.47
N LEU A 95 -2.10 -8.35 -0.36
CA LEU A 95 -3.30 -9.18 -0.18
C LEU A 95 -4.59 -8.36 -0.21
N THR A 96 -4.55 -7.15 0.37
CA THR A 96 -5.70 -6.25 0.47
C THR A 96 -5.61 -5.07 -0.50
N HIS A 97 -4.55 -5.01 -1.31
CA HIS A 97 -4.24 -3.88 -2.19
C HIS A 97 -4.29 -2.51 -1.46
N SER A 98 -3.97 -2.51 -0.16
CA SER A 98 -4.07 -1.33 0.69
C SER A 98 -2.71 -0.72 0.91
N VAL A 99 -2.62 0.60 0.75
CA VAL A 99 -1.43 1.41 0.98
C VAL A 99 -1.68 2.28 2.21
N THR A 100 -0.73 2.27 3.14
CA THR A 100 -0.69 3.24 4.24
C THR A 100 0.59 4.03 4.17
N LEU A 101 0.47 5.36 4.27
CA LEU A 101 1.60 6.27 4.32
C LEU A 101 1.73 6.86 5.72
N THR A 102 2.92 6.79 6.31
CA THR A 102 3.20 7.26 7.67
C THR A 102 4.41 8.18 7.73
N GLU A 103 4.52 8.96 8.80
CA GLU A 103 5.68 9.85 9.06
C GLU A 103 6.99 9.09 9.32
N SER A 104 6.92 7.89 9.89
CA SER A 104 8.07 7.05 10.20
C SER A 104 7.70 5.55 10.12
N PRO A 105 8.68 4.63 10.00
CA PRO A 105 8.42 3.19 9.90
C PRO A 105 7.66 2.63 11.12
N ASN A 106 7.83 3.28 12.27
CA ASN A 106 7.26 2.86 13.55
C ASN A 106 6.10 3.77 14.00
N SER A 107 5.65 4.69 13.15
CA SER A 107 4.55 5.58 13.48
C SER A 107 3.25 4.79 13.53
N SER A 108 2.46 5.02 14.59
CA SER A 108 1.07 4.59 14.65
C SER A 108 0.11 5.54 13.93
N THR A 109 0.61 6.70 13.49
CA THR A 109 -0.19 7.71 12.79
C THR A 109 -0.09 7.49 11.30
N ILE A 110 -1.23 7.10 10.72
CA ILE A 110 -1.44 7.07 9.27
C ILE A 110 -1.73 8.50 8.82
N GLU A 111 -1.13 8.92 7.72
CA GLU A 111 -1.44 10.19 7.06
C GLU A 111 -2.32 10.01 5.84
N TYR A 112 -2.08 8.95 5.07
CA TYR A 112 -2.89 8.59 3.91
C TYR A 112 -3.19 7.09 3.94
N TYR A 113 -4.43 6.77 3.62
CA TYR A 113 -4.89 5.42 3.38
C TYR A 113 -5.36 5.32 1.93
N GLY A 114 -4.87 4.33 1.20
CA GLY A 114 -5.22 4.09 -0.19
C GLY A 114 -5.65 2.64 -0.43
N VAL A 115 -6.56 2.44 -1.38
CA VAL A 115 -6.95 1.12 -1.90
C VAL A 115 -6.81 1.14 -3.42
N ILE A 116 -6.15 0.13 -3.96
CA ILE A 116 -5.87 0.00 -5.40
C ILE A 116 -6.89 -0.94 -6.04
N GLU A 117 -7.46 -0.50 -7.16
CA GLU A 117 -8.41 -1.22 -7.99
C GLU A 117 -7.97 -1.11 -9.46
N GLY A 118 -7.10 -2.03 -9.90
CA GLY A 118 -6.49 -1.98 -11.22
C GLY A 118 -5.56 -0.77 -11.39
N GLU A 119 -5.84 0.08 -12.36
CA GLU A 119 -5.06 1.30 -12.67
C GLU A 119 -5.56 2.53 -11.89
N SER A 120 -6.48 2.36 -10.95
CA SER A 120 -7.03 3.41 -10.10
C SER A 120 -6.66 3.18 -8.63
N MET A 121 -6.36 4.26 -7.90
CA MET A 121 -6.19 4.26 -6.45
C MET A 121 -7.19 5.24 -5.82
N GLN A 122 -7.98 4.75 -4.87
CA GLN A 122 -8.84 5.60 -4.04
C GLN A 122 -8.10 5.93 -2.75
N VAL A 123 -7.96 7.22 -2.44
CA VAL A 123 -7.14 7.71 -1.32
C VAL A 123 -7.95 8.60 -0.40
N GLN A 124 -7.77 8.40 0.90
CA GLN A 124 -8.30 9.26 1.95
C GLN A 124 -7.15 9.77 2.82
N ARG A 125 -7.22 11.05 3.18
CA ARG A 125 -6.30 11.63 4.16
C ARG A 125 -6.79 11.27 5.55
N CYS A 126 -5.87 10.96 6.45
CA CYS A 126 -6.14 10.82 7.86
C CYS A 126 -5.91 12.16 8.57
N VAL A 127 -6.93 12.65 9.29
CA VAL A 127 -6.90 13.88 10.08
C VAL A 127 -7.31 13.51 11.50
N ASP A 128 -6.46 13.82 12.48
CA ASP A 128 -6.68 13.51 13.90
C ASP A 128 -7.03 12.04 14.17
N GLY A 129 -6.38 11.13 13.45
CA GLY A 129 -6.56 9.68 13.59
C GLY A 129 -7.82 9.12 12.93
N LYS A 130 -8.54 9.92 12.13
CA LYS A 130 -9.74 9.50 11.39
C LYS A 130 -9.57 9.76 9.90
N LEU A 131 -10.05 8.84 9.06
CA LEU A 131 -10.10 9.04 7.62
C LEU A 131 -11.08 10.17 7.28
N SER A 132 -10.69 11.05 6.36
CA SER A 132 -11.55 12.08 5.81
C SER A 132 -12.71 11.47 5.04
N ASP A 133 -13.89 12.08 5.08
CA ASP A 133 -15.02 11.68 4.23
C ASP A 133 -14.73 11.90 2.73
N GLU A 134 -13.76 12.75 2.42
CA GLU A 134 -13.28 12.98 1.05
C GLU A 134 -12.43 11.79 0.57
N VAL A 135 -12.86 11.19 -0.54
CA VAL A 135 -12.13 10.17 -1.29
C VAL A 135 -11.61 10.80 -2.58
N ILE A 136 -10.29 10.76 -2.75
CA ILE A 136 -9.60 11.29 -3.93
C ILE A 136 -9.25 10.10 -4.82
N LYS A 137 -9.67 10.14 -6.08
CA LYS A 137 -9.31 9.14 -7.08
C LYS A 137 -8.02 9.57 -7.78
N LEU A 138 -7.03 8.68 -7.79
CA LEU A 138 -5.78 8.81 -8.52
C LEU A 138 -5.73 7.76 -9.63
N GLU A 139 -5.15 8.13 -10.76
CA GLU A 139 -4.89 7.22 -11.88
C GLU A 139 -3.39 6.93 -11.96
N LYS A 140 -3.05 5.69 -12.33
CA LYS A 140 -1.66 5.30 -12.57
C LYS A 140 -1.14 5.95 -13.85
N ILE A 141 0.07 6.49 -13.81
CA ILE A 141 0.69 7.18 -14.96
C ILE A 141 1.84 6.37 -15.58
N LYS A 142 2.48 5.47 -14.82
CA LYS A 142 3.52 4.53 -15.27
C LYS A 142 3.46 3.23 -14.49
#